data_AF-A0A529MDF4-F1
#
_entry.id   AF-A0A529MDF4-F1
#
_cell.length_a   1.000
_cell.length_b   1.000
_cell.length_c   1.000
_cell.angle_alpha   90.00
_cell.angle_beta   90.00
_cell.angle_gamma   90.00
#
_symmetry.space_group_name_H-M   'P 1'
#
loop_
_entity.id
_entity.type
_entity.pdbx_description
1 polymer ?
#
loop_
_entity_poly.entity_id
_entity_poly.type
_entity_poly.pdbx_seq_one_letter_code
_entity_poly.pdbx_strand_id
1 'polypeptide(L)' 'VGERGTNLSGGQRQAVAIARLLLTRPKIVFLDEPSGSMDLASERQLIKQLKVAFERNTTLIVSTHRFSMLELA' A
#
# COMPACT_ATOMS: atom_id res chain seq x y z
N VAL A 1 6.37 11.37 -14.60
CA VAL A 1 5.58 12.06 -13.54
C VAL A 1 6.02 13.51 -13.49
N GLY A 2 5.11 14.49 -13.48
CA GLY A 2 5.47 15.91 -13.36
C GLY A 2 6.32 16.18 -12.10
N GLU A 3 6.95 17.35 -12.01
CA GLU A 3 7.80 17.70 -10.87
C GLU A 3 7.06 17.45 -9.54
N ARG A 4 7.70 16.76 -8.58
CA ARG A 4 7.08 16.36 -7.30
C ARG A 4 5.81 15.49 -7.41
N GLY A 5 5.53 14.88 -8.56
CA GLY A 5 4.35 14.03 -8.74
C GLY A 5 3.04 14.80 -8.88
N THR A 6 3.08 16.05 -9.37
CA THR A 6 1.92 16.93 -9.57
C THR A 6 0.82 16.34 -10.44
N ASN A 7 1.17 15.48 -11.41
CA ASN A 7 0.21 14.84 -12.31
C ASN A 7 -0.41 13.54 -11.72
N LEU A 8 -0.13 13.20 -10.46
CA LEU A 8 -0.70 12.03 -9.80
C LEU A 8 -1.76 12.43 -8.78
N SER A 9 -2.82 11.64 -8.65
CA SER A 9 -3.73 11.74 -7.51
C SER A 9 -3.03 11.30 -6.21
N GLY A 10 -3.63 11.60 -5.05
CA GLY A 10 -3.12 11.14 -3.75
C GLY A 10 -2.97 9.63 -3.68
N GLY A 11 -4.02 8.90 -4.09
CA GLY A 11 -3.98 7.43 -4.17
C GLY A 11 -2.93 6.91 -5.15
N GLN A 12 -2.74 7.56 -6.31
CA GLN A 12 -1.69 7.17 -7.25
C GLN A 12 -0.29 7.38 -6.67
N ARG A 13 -0.05 8.49 -5.94
CA ARG A 13 1.24 8.70 -5.25
C ARG A 13 1.50 7.63 -4.20
N GLN A 14 0.47 7.23 -3.43
CA GLN A 14 0.57 6.12 -2.47
C GLN A 14 0.88 4.79 -3.18
N ALA A 15 0.18 4.47 -4.26
CA ALA A 15 0.43 3.25 -5.04
C ALA A 15 1.88 3.19 -5.55
N VAL A 16 2.43 4.31 -6.03
CA VAL A 16 3.84 4.38 -6.46
C VAL A 16 4.81 4.26 -5.28
N ALA A 17 4.47 4.75 -4.09
CA ALA A 17 5.30 4.56 -2.89
C ALA A 17 5.32 3.09 -2.44
N ILE A 18 4.15 2.44 -2.42
CA ILE A 18 4.03 1.01 -2.08
C ILE A 18 4.75 0.15 -3.12
N ALA A 19 4.60 0.43 -4.41
CA ALA A 19 5.33 -0.29 -5.46
C ALA A 19 6.85 -0.18 -5.26
N ARG A 20 7.36 1.02 -4.92
CA ARG A 20 8.78 1.22 -4.61
C ARG A 20 9.25 0.41 -3.40
N LEU A 21 8.44 0.34 -2.34
CA LEU A 21 8.72 -0.49 -1.17
C LEU A 21 8.81 -1.99 -1.53
N LEU A 22 7.90 -2.50 -2.37
CA LEU A 22 7.90 -3.92 -2.76
C LEU A 22 9.16 -4.32 -3.53
N LEU A 23 9.76 -3.40 -4.30
CA LEU A 23 11.00 -3.67 -5.04
C LEU A 23 12.20 -3.97 -4.13
N THR A 24 12.20 -3.49 -2.88
CA THR A 24 13.33 -3.71 -1.96
C THR A 24 13.26 -5.04 -1.22
N ARG A 25 12.20 -5.83 -1.40
CA ARG A 25 11.95 -7.11 -0.69
C ARG A 25 12.25 -7.05 0.81
N PRO A 26 11.61 -6.10 1.54
CA PRO A 26 11.90 -5.87 2.94
C PRO A 26 11.42 -7.05 3.81
N LYS A 27 12.17 -7.40 4.86
CA LYS A 27 11.73 -8.37 5.86
C LYS A 27 10.69 -7.80 6.83
N ILE A 28 10.68 -6.49 7.02
CA ILE A 28 9.74 -5.79 7.91
C ILE A 28 9.19 -4.59 7.16
N VAL A 29 7.86 -4.44 7.18
CA VAL A 29 7.13 -3.38 6.51
C VAL A 29 6.24 -2.66 7.49
N PHE A 30 6.32 -1.33 7.48
CA PHE A 30 5.41 -0.44 8.20
C PHE A 30 4.58 0.35 7.20
N LEU A 31 3.25 0.25 7.31
CA LEU A 31 2.31 1.02 6.52
C LEU A 31 1.44 1.87 7.44
N ASP A 32 1.57 3.19 7.35
CA ASP A 32 0.72 4.15 8.06
C ASP A 32 -0.31 4.74 7.09
N GLU A 33 -1.58 4.41 7.32
CA GLU A 33 -2.74 4.76 6.47
C GLU A 33 -2.51 4.52 4.95
N PRO A 34 -2.14 3.29 4.52
CA PRO A 34 -1.68 3.02 3.16
C PRO A 34 -2.71 3.27 2.06
N SER A 35 -4.00 3.32 2.40
CA SER A 35 -5.10 3.61 1.47
C SER A 35 -5.84 4.92 1.76
N GLY A 36 -5.35 5.76 2.68
CA GLY A 36 -6.08 6.95 3.14
C GLY A 36 -6.48 7.94 2.03
N SER A 37 -5.78 7.94 0.89
CA SER A 37 -6.09 8.76 -0.29
C SER A 37 -6.71 7.98 -1.46
N MET A 38 -7.10 6.72 -1.26
CA MET A 38 -7.66 5.83 -2.27
C MET A 38 -9.19 5.71 -2.14
N ASP A 39 -9.87 5.58 -3.28
CA ASP A 39 -11.27 5.16 -3.30
C ASP A 39 -11.41 3.67 -2.93
N LEU A 40 -12.65 3.23 -2.68
CA LEU A 40 -12.95 1.86 -2.24
C LEU A 40 -12.52 0.79 -3.26
N ALA A 41 -12.59 1.08 -4.56
CA ALA A 41 -12.21 0.13 -5.61
C ALA A 41 -10.69 -0.06 -5.64
N SER A 42 -9.95 1.05 -5.60
CA SER A 42 -8.50 1.09 -5.56
C SER A 42 -7.95 0.46 -4.29
N GLU A 43 -8.59 0.70 -3.13
CA GLU A 43 -8.23 0.07 -1.86
C GLU A 43 -8.38 -1.45 -1.90
N ARG A 44 -9.50 -1.96 -2.40
CA ARG A 44 -9.71 -3.42 -2.56
C ARG A 44 -8.66 -4.03 -3.47
N GLN A 45 -8.33 -3.34 -4.56
CA GLN A 45 -7.28 -3.78 -5.46
C GLN A 45 -5.93 -3.78 -4.77
N LEU A 46 -5.60 -2.75 -3.99
CA LEU A 46 -4.37 -2.68 -3.21
C LEU A 46 -4.26 -3.86 -2.24
N ILE A 47 -5.30 -4.13 -1.44
CA ILE A 47 -5.33 -5.24 -0.48
C ILE A 47 -5.04 -6.57 -1.20
N LYS A 48 -5.72 -6.83 -2.32
CA LYS A 48 -5.51 -8.04 -3.12
C LYS A 48 -4.05 -8.18 -3.58
N GLN A 49 -3.44 -7.09 -4.05
CA GLN A 49 -2.05 -7.11 -4.51
C GLN A 49 -1.07 -7.31 -3.35
N LEU A 50 -1.30 -6.64 -2.21
CA LEU A 50 -0.44 -6.77 -1.03
C LEU A 50 -0.48 -8.19 -0.45
N LYS A 51 -1.64 -8.86 -0.42
CA LYS A 51 -1.74 -10.28 -0.01
C LYS A 51 -0.88 -11.22 -0.85
N VAL A 52 -0.75 -10.92 -2.14
CA VAL A 52 0.08 -11.72 -3.06
C VAL A 52 1.55 -11.34 -2.96
N ALA A 53 1.84 -10.05 -2.78
CA ALA A 53 3.20 -9.52 -2.81
C ALA A 53 4.00 -9.81 -1.54
N PHE A 54 3.37 -9.84 -0.38
CA PHE A 54 4.07 -10.14 0.87
C PHE A 54 4.24 -11.65 1.06
N GLU A 55 5.48 -12.10 0.96
CA GLU A 55 5.87 -13.49 1.20
C GLU A 55 5.78 -13.85 2.69
N ARG A 56 5.68 -15.15 3.02
CA ARG A 56 5.59 -15.68 4.41
C ARG A 56 6.71 -15.25 5.36
N ASN A 57 7.80 -14.67 4.86
CA ASN A 57 8.93 -14.20 5.66
C ASN A 57 8.95 -12.67 5.85
N THR A 58 7.85 -11.98 5.52
CA THR A 58 7.69 -10.54 5.73
C THR A 58 6.82 -10.29 6.95
N THR A 59 7.32 -9.54 7.92
CA THR A 59 6.51 -8.99 9.01
C THR A 59 5.85 -7.70 8.55
N LEU A 60 4.52 -7.66 8.54
CA LEU A 60 3.73 -6.51 8.15
C LEU A 60 3.09 -5.85 9.37
N ILE A 61 3.33 -4.56 9.57
CA ILE A 61 2.72 -3.73 10.60
C ILE A 61 1.92 -2.63 9.89
N VAL A 62 0.61 -2.60 10.14
CA VAL A 62 -0.31 -1.63 9.52
C VAL A 62 -0.99 -0.80 10.61
N SER A 63 -0.86 0.52 10.52
CA SER A 63 -1.63 1.50 11.29
C SER A 63 -2.74 2.02 10.39
N THR A 64 -4.00 1.75 10.76
CA THR A 64 -5.15 2.24 10.00
C THR A 64 -6.44 2.21 10.80
N HIS A 65 -7.37 3.11 10.46
CA HIS A 65 -8.77 3.05 10.89
C HIS A 65 -9.68 2.31 9.88
N ARG A 66 -9.15 1.75 8.79
CA ARG A 66 -9.90 1.08 7.73
C ARG A 66 -10.08 -0.41 8.04
N PHE A 67 -11.30 -0.84 8.33
CA PHE A 67 -11.59 -2.24 8.69
C PHE A 67 -11.23 -3.24 7.57
N SER A 68 -11.38 -2.85 6.31
CA SER A 68 -10.99 -3.63 5.12
C SER A 68 -9.53 -4.09 5.15
N MET A 69 -8.63 -3.33 5.78
CA MET A 69 -7.22 -3.69 5.88
C MET A 69 -6.96 -4.92 6.76
N LEU A 70 -7.90 -5.32 7.61
CA LEU A 70 -7.83 -6.58 8.34
C LEU A 70 -7.82 -7.80 7.41
N GLU A 71 -8.29 -7.65 6.17
CA GLU A 71 -8.18 -8.68 5.15
C GLU A 71 -6.71 -8.95 4.75
N LEU A 72 -5.71 -8.21 5.24
CA LEU A 72 -4.29 -8.53 5.01
C LEU A 72 -3.75 -9.62 5.95
N ALA A 73 -4.44 -9.89 7.06
CA ALA A 73 -4.15 -11.05 7.92
C ALA A 73 -4.54 -12.37 7.23
#